data_AF-A0AA38IYU2-F1
#
_entry.id   AF-A0AA38IYU2-F1
#
_cell.length_a   1.000
_cell.length_b   1.000
_cell.length_c   1.000
_cell.angle_alpha   90.00
_cell.angle_beta   90.00
_cell.angle_gamma   90.00
#
_symmetry.space_group_name_H-M   'P 1'
#
loop_
_entity.id
_entity.type
_entity.pdbx_description
1 polymer ?
#
loop_
_entity_poly.entity_id
_entity_poly.type
_entity_poly.pdbx_seq_one_letter_code
_entity_poly.pdbx_strand_id
1 'polypeptide(L)'
;MKQFNWKVIIRANLFILNLLGLWPKSEKHYSFNVYTFYALVLNITVDATNIFQAAYIFVIFKDLQAVTGIIFVLVTEIAASIKIFYFVRRISLVQYLTKELDCEEFQPRNIEQKEIAQRSLNLWLLIYRSFWITTSTDLCFLFFFPLMDGSYKEYRLPFWAWYPFDTKNSPMYEIMYIYQVGSSWFLASCDVIMDTIFAALMTYIMAQCDILCHDLRNITEDDDSYSTKFIRCIKHHKKILRFAKITNKCFNEISLWQFFTSSACLALTMFQLTVVAPLSSEGMSLLFYVCTMTLQIFLYCWFGNEVEVRVSD
;
A
#
# COMPACT_ATOMS: atom_id res chain seq x y z
N MET A 1 24.17 24.47 7.37
CA MET A 1 23.91 23.35 6.42
C MET A 1 22.50 23.51 5.84
N LYS A 2 22.26 23.11 4.57
CA LYS A 2 20.89 23.08 4.01
C LYS A 2 20.05 22.02 4.74
N GLN A 3 18.80 22.35 5.07
CA GLN A 3 17.84 21.40 5.67
C GLN A 3 17.68 20.15 4.82
N PHE A 4 17.53 18.99 5.46
CA PHE A 4 17.22 17.74 4.79
C PHE A 4 15.72 17.70 4.49
N ASN A 5 15.36 17.43 3.23
CA ASN A 5 13.97 17.43 2.78
C ASN A 5 13.38 16.03 2.89
N TRP A 6 12.74 15.74 4.02
CA TRP A 6 12.11 14.44 4.27
C TRP A 6 10.89 14.21 3.39
N LYS A 7 10.21 15.29 2.96
CA LYS A 7 9.06 15.19 2.05
C LYS A 7 9.40 14.64 0.67
N VAL A 8 10.67 14.55 0.28
CA VAL A 8 11.07 13.89 -0.98
C VAL A 8 10.58 12.43 -1.00
N ILE A 9 10.63 11.74 0.14
CA ILE A 9 10.14 10.37 0.32
C ILE A 9 8.68 10.29 -0.13
N ILE A 10 7.81 11.09 0.47
CA ILE A 10 6.36 10.95 0.26
C ILE A 10 5.82 11.72 -0.95
N ARG A 11 6.62 12.56 -1.64
CA ARG A 11 6.13 13.45 -2.70
C ARG A 11 5.44 12.67 -3.84
N ALA A 12 6.05 11.57 -4.28
CA ALA A 12 5.46 10.72 -5.32
C ALA A 12 4.12 10.13 -4.85
N ASN A 13 4.07 9.62 -3.62
CA ASN A 13 2.84 9.10 -3.00
C ASN A 13 1.74 10.16 -2.93
N LEU A 14 2.05 11.38 -2.50
CA LEU A 14 1.08 12.47 -2.42
C LEU A 14 0.51 12.85 -3.79
N PHE A 15 1.36 12.87 -4.82
CA PHE A 15 0.92 13.14 -6.19
C PHE A 15 -0.07 12.08 -6.66
N ILE A 16 0.24 10.80 -6.46
CA ILE A 16 -0.62 9.70 -6.92
C ILE A 16 -1.89 9.63 -6.05
N LEU A 17 -1.82 9.83 -4.73
CA LEU A 17 -3.02 9.93 -3.88
C LEU A 17 -3.97 11.04 -4.35
N ASN A 18 -3.41 12.19 -4.74
CA ASN A 18 -4.21 13.29 -5.25
C ASN A 18 -4.91 12.90 -6.56
N LEU A 19 -4.20 12.23 -7.48
CA LEU A 19 -4.76 11.69 -8.72
C LEU A 19 -5.87 10.66 -8.47
N LEU A 20 -5.70 9.79 -7.48
CA LEU A 20 -6.66 8.73 -7.13
C LEU A 20 -7.89 9.24 -6.34
N GLY A 21 -7.98 10.54 -6.06
CA GLY A 21 -9.10 11.10 -5.29
C GLY A 21 -8.99 10.91 -3.77
N LEU A 22 -7.86 10.43 -3.25
CA LEU A 22 -7.67 10.07 -1.85
C LEU A 22 -7.00 11.17 -0.99
N TRP A 23 -6.67 12.33 -1.56
CA TRP A 23 -5.99 13.43 -0.87
C TRP A 23 -6.78 14.75 -0.93
N PRO A 24 -7.76 14.96 -0.03
CA PRO A 24 -8.55 16.18 0.00
C PRO A 24 -7.70 17.38 0.47
N LYS A 25 -7.92 18.56 -0.12
CA LYS A 25 -7.23 19.81 0.28
C LYS A 25 -7.65 20.34 1.66
N SER A 26 -8.80 19.92 2.18
CA SER A 26 -9.36 20.38 3.46
C SER A 26 -8.86 19.52 4.61
N GLU A 27 -8.26 20.13 5.62
CA GLU A 27 -7.60 19.46 6.75
C GLU A 27 -8.56 18.88 7.79
N LYS A 28 -9.82 19.35 7.83
CA LYS A 28 -10.75 19.01 8.90
C LYS A 28 -11.68 17.86 8.52
N HIS A 29 -12.29 17.89 7.34
CA HIS A 29 -13.17 16.85 6.81
C HIS A 29 -13.24 16.91 5.27
N TYR A 30 -13.63 15.81 4.63
CA TYR A 30 -14.11 15.80 3.24
C TYR A 30 -15.33 16.74 3.16
N SER A 31 -15.12 18.00 2.79
CA SER A 31 -16.21 18.90 2.47
C SER A 31 -16.79 18.51 1.11
N PHE A 32 -18.12 18.57 0.96
CA PHE A 32 -18.77 18.36 -0.35
C PHE A 32 -18.24 19.40 -1.35
N ASN A 33 -17.26 18.98 -2.15
CA ASN A 33 -16.63 19.75 -3.19
C ASN A 33 -16.42 18.86 -4.43
N VAL A 34 -16.08 19.47 -5.56
CA VAL A 34 -15.91 18.77 -6.85
C VAL A 34 -14.90 17.61 -6.73
N TYR A 35 -13.84 17.77 -5.93
CA TYR A 35 -12.84 16.74 -5.73
C TYR A 35 -13.40 15.52 -4.97
N THR A 36 -14.17 15.76 -3.90
CA THR A 36 -14.81 14.67 -3.14
C THR A 36 -15.89 13.95 -3.94
N PHE A 37 -16.61 14.68 -4.81
CA PHE A 37 -17.58 14.08 -5.72
C PHE A 37 -16.89 13.22 -6.77
N TYR A 38 -15.81 13.72 -7.39
CA TYR A 38 -14.95 12.95 -8.29
C TYR A 38 -14.45 11.65 -7.63
N ALA A 39 -13.88 11.75 -6.43
CA ALA A 39 -13.38 10.61 -5.68
C ALA A 39 -14.49 9.58 -5.38
N LEU A 40 -15.68 10.05 -4.98
CA LEU A 40 -16.83 9.19 -4.70
C LEU A 40 -17.28 8.43 -5.96
N VAL A 41 -17.50 9.14 -7.07
CA VAL A 41 -17.91 8.54 -8.34
C VAL A 41 -16.89 7.51 -8.80
N LEU A 42 -15.60 7.83 -8.67
CA LEU A 42 -14.54 6.95 -9.12
C LEU A 42 -14.45 5.67 -8.28
N ASN A 43 -14.51 5.76 -6.95
CA ASN A 43 -14.54 4.57 -6.08
C ASN A 43 -15.81 3.73 -6.32
N ILE A 44 -17.00 4.34 -6.44
CA ILE A 44 -18.24 3.61 -6.74
C ILE A 44 -18.14 2.87 -8.09
N THR A 45 -17.58 3.54 -9.10
CA THR A 45 -17.44 2.96 -10.44
C THR A 45 -16.50 1.76 -10.43
N VAL A 46 -15.44 1.82 -9.64
CA VAL A 46 -14.50 0.70 -9.48
C VAL A 46 -15.13 -0.41 -8.66
N ASP A 47 -15.74 -0.11 -7.51
CA ASP A 47 -16.36 -1.11 -6.63
C ASP A 47 -17.52 -1.88 -7.28
N ALA A 48 -18.09 -1.35 -8.36
CA ALA A 48 -19.07 -2.06 -9.17
C ALA A 48 -18.51 -3.36 -9.78
N THR A 49 -17.20 -3.45 -10.08
CA THR A 49 -16.59 -4.73 -10.51
C THR A 49 -16.74 -5.80 -9.44
N ASN A 50 -16.54 -5.44 -8.18
CA ASN A 50 -16.63 -6.36 -7.05
C ASN A 50 -18.04 -6.94 -6.94
N ILE A 51 -19.07 -6.12 -7.20
CA ILE A 51 -20.48 -6.55 -7.18
C ILE A 51 -20.74 -7.58 -8.29
N PHE A 52 -20.25 -7.33 -9.51
CA PHE A 52 -20.46 -8.25 -10.63
C PHE A 52 -19.68 -9.56 -10.48
N GLN A 53 -18.47 -9.52 -9.92
CA GLN A 53 -17.69 -10.72 -9.58
C GLN A 53 -18.37 -11.51 -8.44
N ALA A 54 -18.85 -10.84 -7.39
CA ALA A 54 -19.58 -11.48 -6.31
C ALA A 54 -20.86 -12.17 -6.82
N ALA A 55 -21.64 -11.49 -7.67
CA ALA A 55 -22.82 -12.07 -8.31
C ALA A 55 -22.47 -13.31 -9.13
N TYR A 56 -21.34 -13.30 -9.84
CA TYR A 56 -20.88 -14.46 -10.59
C TYR A 56 -20.56 -15.65 -9.69
N ILE A 57 -19.86 -15.44 -8.56
CA ILE A 57 -19.58 -16.50 -7.58
C ILE A 57 -20.88 -17.13 -7.06
N PHE A 58 -21.92 -16.34 -6.81
CA PHE A 58 -23.24 -16.88 -6.42
C PHE A 58 -23.89 -17.74 -7.51
N VAL A 59 -23.62 -17.48 -8.79
CA VAL A 59 -24.13 -18.32 -9.89
C VAL A 59 -23.37 -19.63 -9.97
N ILE A 60 -22.04 -19.60 -9.81
CA ILE A 60 -21.18 -20.78 -9.96
C ILE A 60 -20.89 -21.51 -8.64
N PHE A 61 -21.55 -21.15 -7.54
CA PHE A 61 -21.20 -21.59 -6.17
C PHE A 61 -21.13 -23.12 -5.98
N LYS A 62 -21.81 -23.88 -6.84
CA LYS A 62 -21.82 -25.35 -6.82
C LYS A 62 -20.53 -25.96 -7.38
N ASP A 63 -19.81 -25.24 -8.23
CA ASP A 63 -18.52 -25.65 -8.77
C ASP A 63 -17.40 -25.05 -7.91
N LEU A 64 -16.98 -25.81 -6.90
CA LEU A 64 -15.97 -25.35 -5.95
C LEU A 64 -14.62 -25.08 -6.62
N GLN A 65 -14.28 -25.81 -7.68
CA GLN A 65 -13.03 -25.61 -8.41
C GLN A 65 -13.06 -24.28 -9.17
N ALA A 66 -14.16 -23.97 -9.85
CA ALA A 66 -14.35 -22.69 -10.53
C ALA A 66 -14.40 -21.52 -9.53
N VAL A 67 -15.08 -21.68 -8.38
CA VAL A 67 -15.14 -20.66 -7.32
C VAL A 67 -13.75 -20.35 -6.77
N THR A 68 -12.99 -21.38 -6.41
CA THR A 68 -11.65 -21.21 -5.82
C THR A 68 -10.66 -20.60 -6.81
N GLY A 69 -10.88 -20.75 -8.12
CA GLY A 69 -10.08 -20.13 -9.18
C GLY A 69 -10.30 -18.63 -9.36
N ILE A 70 -11.35 -18.04 -8.76
CA ILE A 70 -11.69 -16.62 -8.94
C ILE A 70 -11.87 -15.85 -7.62
N ILE A 71 -12.21 -16.54 -6.53
CA ILE A 71 -12.56 -15.89 -5.26
C ILE A 71 -11.41 -15.10 -4.63
N PHE A 72 -10.15 -15.49 -4.86
CA PHE A 72 -8.99 -14.77 -4.32
C PHE A 72 -8.86 -13.35 -4.89
N VAL A 73 -9.26 -13.14 -6.15
CA VAL A 73 -9.28 -11.81 -6.77
C VAL A 73 -10.32 -10.94 -6.07
N LEU A 74 -11.55 -11.45 -5.94
CA LEU A 74 -12.63 -10.72 -5.29
C LEU A 74 -12.28 -10.35 -3.84
N VAL A 75 -11.70 -11.29 -3.09
CA VAL A 75 -11.27 -11.04 -1.71
C VAL A 75 -10.22 -9.93 -1.67
N THR A 76 -9.31 -9.88 -2.63
CA THR A 76 -8.29 -8.82 -2.74
C THR A 76 -8.88 -7.46 -3.11
N GLU A 77 -9.82 -7.41 -4.06
CA GLU A 77 -10.49 -6.16 -4.43
C GLU A 77 -11.31 -5.61 -3.25
N ILE A 78 -12.01 -6.48 -2.52
CA ILE A 78 -12.71 -6.12 -1.29
C ILE A 78 -11.71 -5.63 -0.22
N ALA A 79 -10.56 -6.29 -0.07
CA ALA A 79 -9.51 -5.88 0.86
C ALA A 79 -9.01 -4.46 0.56
N ALA A 80 -8.71 -4.17 -0.70
CA ALA A 80 -8.30 -2.84 -1.15
C ALA A 80 -9.39 -1.79 -0.83
N SER A 81 -10.66 -2.11 -1.07
CA SER A 81 -11.80 -1.24 -0.76
C SER A 81 -11.91 -0.94 0.74
N ILE A 82 -11.74 -1.98 1.58
CA ILE A 82 -11.72 -1.84 3.05
C ILE A 82 -10.54 -0.94 3.48
N LYS A 83 -9.34 -1.16 2.93
CA LYS A 83 -8.17 -0.33 3.22
C LYS A 83 -8.41 1.13 2.86
N ILE A 84 -8.95 1.40 1.66
CA ILE A 84 -9.32 2.76 1.21
C ILE A 84 -10.27 3.40 2.22
N PHE A 85 -11.32 2.69 2.64
CA PHE A 85 -12.27 3.20 3.63
C PHE A 85 -11.60 3.62 4.94
N TYR A 86 -10.76 2.76 5.54
CA TYR A 86 -10.05 3.09 6.77
C TYR A 86 -9.04 4.23 6.58
N PHE A 87 -8.31 4.24 5.46
CA PHE A 87 -7.34 5.27 5.13
C PHE A 87 -7.99 6.65 4.99
N VAL A 88 -9.08 6.74 4.22
CA VAL A 88 -9.86 7.97 4.05
C VAL A 88 -10.38 8.49 5.40
N ARG A 89 -10.86 7.59 6.29
CA ARG A 89 -11.30 7.98 7.65
C ARG A 89 -10.17 8.54 8.53
N ARG A 90 -8.92 8.20 8.24
CA ARG A 90 -7.73 8.63 9.00
C ARG A 90 -6.87 9.65 8.25
N ILE A 91 -7.32 10.14 7.08
CA ILE A 91 -6.50 10.97 6.20
C ILE A 91 -5.98 12.24 6.86
N SER A 92 -6.76 12.86 7.74
CA SER A 92 -6.35 14.08 8.47
C SER A 92 -5.15 13.83 9.39
N LEU A 93 -5.02 12.62 9.95
CA LEU A 93 -3.85 12.21 10.74
C LEU A 93 -2.64 11.97 9.86
N VAL A 94 -2.82 11.38 8.67
CA VAL A 94 -1.73 11.19 7.68
C VAL A 94 -1.22 12.54 7.17
N GLN A 95 -2.13 13.50 6.93
CA GLN A 95 -1.80 14.89 6.59
C GLN A 95 -1.03 15.58 7.71
N TYR A 96 -1.44 15.38 8.97
CA TYR A 96 -0.72 15.88 10.14
C TYR A 96 0.70 15.31 10.19
N LEU A 97 0.86 13.99 10.09
CA LEU A 97 2.18 13.33 10.12
C LEU A 97 3.10 13.85 8.99
N THR A 98 2.55 14.02 7.80
CA THR A 98 3.25 14.57 6.62
C THR A 98 3.81 15.97 6.87
N LYS A 99 3.11 16.80 7.65
CA LYS A 99 3.60 18.14 8.02
C LYS A 99 4.72 18.07 9.05
N GLU A 100 4.60 17.17 10.02
CA GLU A 100 5.59 16.98 11.08
C GLU A 100 6.94 16.47 10.57
N LEU A 101 7.00 15.86 9.38
CA LEU A 101 8.24 15.31 8.79
C LEU A 101 9.39 16.33 8.67
N ASP A 102 9.10 17.61 8.45
CA ASP A 102 10.11 18.66 8.28
C ASP A 102 10.26 19.56 9.52
N CYS A 103 9.74 19.16 10.68
CA CYS A 103 9.92 19.97 11.89
C CYS A 103 11.41 20.07 12.30
N GLU A 104 11.76 21.15 12.99
CA GLU A 104 13.15 21.46 13.34
C GLU A 104 13.81 20.38 14.21
N GLU A 105 13.04 19.76 15.10
CA GLU A 105 13.54 18.73 16.02
C GLU A 105 13.94 17.44 15.30
N PHE A 106 13.44 17.21 14.09
CA PHE A 106 13.73 16.03 13.27
C PHE A 106 14.75 16.29 12.15
N GLN A 107 15.36 17.48 12.13
CA GLN A 107 16.42 17.82 11.18
C GLN A 107 17.78 17.27 11.64
N PRO A 108 18.53 16.57 10.77
CA PRO A 108 19.88 16.13 11.07
C PRO A 108 20.81 17.35 11.22
N ARG A 109 21.70 17.32 12.21
CA ARG A 109 22.55 18.47 12.59
C ARG A 109 23.99 18.36 12.12
N ASN A 110 24.46 17.14 11.86
CA ASN A 110 25.82 16.85 11.44
C ASN A 110 25.81 15.96 10.18
N ILE A 111 27.01 15.70 9.63
CA ILE A 111 27.16 14.92 8.39
C ILE A 111 26.73 13.47 8.62
N GLU A 112 27.09 12.87 9.76
CA GLU A 112 26.75 11.48 10.10
C GLU A 112 25.22 11.26 10.19
N GLN A 113 24.49 12.15 10.86
CA GLN A 113 23.02 12.11 10.93
C GLN A 113 22.38 12.29 9.57
N LYS A 114 22.99 13.10 8.69
CA LYS A 114 22.52 13.25 7.31
C LYS A 114 22.74 11.97 6.51
N GLU A 115 23.83 11.24 6.75
CA GLU A 115 24.04 9.92 6.16
C GLU A 115 23.02 8.89 6.65
N ILE A 116 22.69 8.89 7.95
CA ILE A 116 21.61 8.04 8.50
C ILE A 116 20.28 8.32 7.79
N ALA A 117 19.92 9.61 7.65
CA ALA A 117 18.72 10.03 6.93
C ALA A 117 18.74 9.60 5.46
N GLN A 118 19.89 9.74 4.78
CA GLN A 118 20.04 9.35 3.38
C GLN A 118 19.94 7.83 3.18
N ARG A 119 20.52 7.03 4.07
CA ARG A 119 20.39 5.55 4.04
C ARG A 119 18.93 5.13 4.19
N SER A 120 18.21 5.78 5.10
CA SER A 120 16.77 5.55 5.31
C SER A 120 15.96 5.89 4.06
N LEU A 121 16.24 7.02 3.41
CA LEU A 121 15.64 7.39 2.12
C LEU A 121 15.92 6.35 1.02
N ASN A 122 17.15 5.84 0.95
CA ASN A 122 17.52 4.82 -0.04
C ASN A 122 16.78 3.49 0.20
N LEU A 123 16.65 3.07 1.46
CA LEU A 123 15.87 1.89 1.84
C LEU A 123 14.41 2.04 1.42
N TRP A 124 13.80 3.20 1.72
CA TRP A 124 12.43 3.46 1.30
C TRP A 124 12.28 3.46 -0.23
N LEU A 125 13.21 4.06 -0.97
CA LEU A 125 13.19 4.08 -2.44
C LEU A 125 13.29 2.66 -3.03
N LEU A 126 14.10 1.79 -2.42
CA LEU A 126 14.20 0.39 -2.82
C LEU A 126 12.85 -0.31 -2.63
N ILE A 127 12.24 -0.17 -1.46
CA ILE A 127 10.93 -0.76 -1.14
C ILE A 127 9.84 -0.24 -2.07
N TYR A 128 9.77 1.08 -2.26
CA TYR A 128 8.83 1.73 -3.17
C TYR A 128 8.95 1.16 -4.59
N ARG A 129 10.17 1.05 -5.12
CA ARG A 129 10.40 0.48 -6.46
C ARG A 129 10.04 -0.99 -6.54
N SER A 130 10.42 -1.79 -5.56
CA SER A 130 10.11 -3.22 -5.52
C SER A 130 8.60 -3.47 -5.53
N PHE A 131 7.82 -2.69 -4.78
CA PHE A 131 6.37 -2.80 -4.75
C PHE A 131 5.72 -2.44 -6.09
N TRP A 132 6.11 -1.32 -6.69
CA TRP A 132 5.59 -0.93 -7.99
C TRP A 132 5.96 -1.92 -9.10
N ILE A 133 7.19 -2.44 -9.09
CA ILE A 133 7.63 -3.44 -10.09
C ILE A 133 6.83 -4.73 -9.94
N THR A 134 6.78 -5.30 -8.72
CA THR A 134 6.09 -6.58 -8.48
C THR A 134 4.60 -6.50 -8.79
N THR A 135 3.92 -5.45 -8.32
CA THR A 135 2.48 -5.24 -8.60
C THR A 135 2.23 -5.03 -10.09
N SER A 136 3.07 -4.24 -10.77
CA SER A 136 2.92 -4.00 -12.21
C SER A 136 3.13 -5.28 -13.02
N THR A 137 4.12 -6.10 -12.63
CA THR A 137 4.38 -7.39 -13.28
C THR A 137 3.21 -8.34 -13.09
N ASP A 138 2.71 -8.48 -11.86
CA ASP A 138 1.55 -9.33 -11.54
C ASP A 138 0.30 -8.96 -12.36
N LEU A 139 -0.07 -7.67 -12.35
CA LEU A 139 -1.20 -7.18 -13.15
C LEU A 139 -0.98 -7.37 -14.66
N CYS A 140 0.23 -7.13 -15.17
CA CYS A 140 0.53 -7.39 -16.57
C CYS A 140 0.30 -8.87 -16.91
N PHE A 141 0.84 -9.80 -16.12
CA PHE A 141 0.65 -11.23 -16.38
C PHE A 141 -0.83 -11.60 -16.35
N LEU A 142 -1.59 -11.08 -15.38
CA LEU A 142 -3.00 -11.38 -15.26
C LEU A 142 -3.85 -10.82 -16.41
N PHE A 143 -3.52 -9.63 -16.93
CA PHE A 143 -4.22 -9.03 -18.07
C PHE A 143 -3.76 -9.52 -19.44
N PHE A 144 -2.51 -9.92 -19.59
CA PHE A 144 -2.02 -10.50 -20.84
C PHE A 144 -2.24 -12.00 -20.92
N PHE A 145 -2.55 -12.68 -19.80
CA PHE A 145 -2.82 -14.11 -19.76
C PHE A 145 -3.89 -14.56 -20.79
N PRO A 146 -5.09 -13.94 -20.87
CA PRO A 146 -6.12 -14.32 -21.87
C PRO A 146 -5.70 -14.08 -23.32
N LEU A 147 -4.72 -13.19 -23.54
CA LEU A 147 -4.16 -12.91 -24.87
C LEU A 147 -3.08 -13.94 -25.23
N MET A 148 -2.29 -14.37 -24.25
CA MET A 148 -1.21 -15.35 -24.43
C MET A 148 -1.73 -16.78 -24.62
N ASP A 149 -2.79 -17.17 -23.91
CA ASP A 149 -3.37 -18.52 -24.02
C ASP A 149 -4.39 -18.65 -25.16
N GLY A 150 -4.75 -17.53 -25.81
CA GLY A 150 -5.72 -17.48 -26.90
C GLY A 150 -7.19 -17.45 -26.47
N SER A 151 -7.47 -17.43 -25.15
CA SER A 151 -8.83 -17.38 -24.59
C SER A 151 -9.62 -16.14 -25.01
N TYR A 152 -8.95 -15.05 -25.43
CA TYR A 152 -9.62 -13.87 -25.98
C TYR A 152 -10.52 -14.20 -27.19
N LYS A 153 -10.23 -15.27 -27.94
CA LYS A 153 -11.06 -15.73 -29.06
C LYS A 153 -12.43 -16.24 -28.62
N GLU A 154 -12.56 -16.62 -27.36
CA GLU A 154 -13.81 -17.04 -26.72
C GLU A 154 -14.49 -15.90 -25.95
N TYR A 155 -14.01 -14.66 -26.13
CA TYR A 155 -14.48 -13.47 -25.41
C TYR A 155 -14.33 -13.59 -23.88
N ARG A 156 -13.28 -14.28 -23.43
CA ARG A 156 -12.93 -14.38 -22.01
C ARG A 156 -12.39 -13.06 -21.49
N LEU A 157 -13.11 -12.45 -20.55
CA LEU A 157 -12.64 -11.27 -19.81
C LEU A 157 -11.53 -11.66 -18.81
N PRO A 158 -10.65 -10.71 -18.40
CA PRO A 158 -9.60 -10.97 -17.42
C PRO A 158 -10.12 -11.58 -16.12
N PHE A 159 -11.25 -11.08 -15.64
CA PHE A 159 -11.94 -11.64 -14.48
C PHE A 159 -13.34 -12.08 -14.85
N TRP A 160 -13.71 -13.25 -14.33
CA TRP A 160 -15.06 -13.76 -14.46
C TRP A 160 -16.03 -12.93 -13.62
N ALA A 161 -17.02 -12.36 -14.29
CA ALA A 161 -18.04 -11.52 -13.68
C ALA A 161 -19.37 -11.70 -14.42
N TRP A 162 -20.48 -11.53 -13.70
CA TRP A 162 -21.83 -11.63 -14.27
C TRP A 162 -22.33 -10.23 -14.57
N TYR A 163 -22.62 -9.97 -15.84
CA TYR A 163 -23.18 -8.70 -16.29
C TYR A 163 -24.63 -8.90 -16.78
N PRO A 164 -25.53 -7.94 -16.55
CA PRO A 164 -26.92 -8.01 -17.00
C PRO A 164 -27.10 -7.75 -18.50
N PHE A 165 -26.02 -7.79 -19.28
CA PHE A 165 -25.98 -7.56 -20.73
C PHE A 165 -24.93 -8.48 -21.37
N ASP A 166 -25.03 -8.70 -22.67
CA ASP A 166 -24.12 -9.58 -23.39
C ASP A 166 -22.75 -8.92 -23.63
N THR A 167 -21.73 -9.43 -22.96
CA THR A 167 -20.34 -8.97 -23.08
C THR A 167 -19.58 -9.61 -24.24
N LYS A 168 -20.16 -10.56 -24.97
CA LYS A 168 -19.47 -11.25 -26.08
C LYS A 168 -19.55 -10.51 -27.40
N ASN A 169 -20.38 -9.46 -27.49
CA ASN A 169 -20.50 -8.65 -28.69
C ASN A 169 -19.52 -7.49 -28.68
N SER A 170 -18.87 -7.22 -29.82
CA SER A 170 -18.09 -5.99 -30.02
C SER A 170 -19.04 -4.80 -30.25
N PRO A 171 -18.82 -3.62 -29.63
CA PRO A 171 -17.63 -3.19 -28.89
C PRO A 171 -17.70 -3.43 -27.35
N MET A 172 -18.74 -4.10 -26.85
CA MET A 172 -18.95 -4.24 -25.40
C MET A 172 -17.85 -5.08 -24.74
N TYR A 173 -17.39 -6.14 -25.40
CA TYR A 173 -16.26 -6.93 -24.91
C TYR A 173 -15.04 -6.05 -24.61
N GLU A 174 -14.64 -5.22 -25.58
CA GLU A 174 -13.46 -4.36 -25.51
C GLU A 174 -13.62 -3.28 -24.44
N ILE A 175 -14.83 -2.69 -24.34
CA ILE A 175 -15.15 -1.71 -23.29
C ILE A 175 -15.01 -2.34 -21.91
N MET A 176 -15.58 -3.53 -21.72
CA MET A 176 -15.54 -4.23 -20.43
C MET A 176 -14.14 -4.72 -20.07
N TYR A 177 -13.36 -5.11 -21.06
CA TYR A 177 -11.94 -5.46 -20.88
C TYR A 177 -11.16 -4.26 -20.35
N ILE A 178 -11.26 -3.10 -21.02
CA ILE A 178 -10.58 -1.86 -20.60
C ILE A 178 -11.06 -1.43 -19.21
N TYR A 179 -12.35 -1.56 -18.94
CA TYR A 179 -12.93 -1.23 -17.64
C TYR A 179 -12.38 -2.11 -16.50
N GLN A 180 -12.31 -3.43 -16.69
CA GLN A 180 -11.72 -4.33 -15.69
C GLN A 180 -10.23 -4.03 -15.46
N VAL A 181 -9.46 -3.86 -16.54
CA VAL A 181 -8.04 -3.49 -16.46
C VAL A 181 -7.87 -2.18 -15.68
N GLY A 182 -8.63 -1.14 -16.03
CA GLY A 182 -8.55 0.16 -15.37
C GLY A 182 -8.95 0.11 -13.90
N SER A 183 -10.01 -0.62 -13.57
CA SER A 183 -10.52 -0.75 -12.20
C SER A 183 -9.51 -1.46 -11.28
N SER A 184 -8.93 -2.55 -11.75
CA SER A 184 -7.91 -3.28 -10.99
C SER A 184 -6.61 -2.51 -10.86
N TRP A 185 -6.14 -1.82 -11.90
CA TRP A 185 -4.99 -0.91 -11.79
C TRP A 185 -5.23 0.21 -10.80
N PHE A 186 -6.44 0.75 -10.75
CA PHE A 186 -6.82 1.76 -9.76
C PHE A 186 -6.75 1.20 -8.33
N LEU A 187 -7.38 0.05 -8.06
CA LEU A 187 -7.38 -0.56 -6.72
C LEU A 187 -5.97 -0.94 -6.28
N ALA A 188 -5.19 -1.57 -7.15
CA ALA A 188 -3.80 -1.93 -6.88
C ALA A 188 -2.93 -0.70 -6.62
N SER A 189 -3.13 0.39 -7.36
CA SER A 189 -2.42 1.65 -7.11
C SER A 189 -2.76 2.21 -5.73
N CYS A 190 -4.05 2.23 -5.35
CA CYS A 190 -4.47 2.65 -4.02
C CYS A 190 -3.78 1.82 -2.93
N ASP A 191 -3.76 0.51 -3.12
CA ASP A 191 -3.17 -0.45 -2.18
C ASP A 191 -1.67 -0.22 -1.99
N VAL A 192 -0.90 -0.20 -3.10
CA VAL A 192 0.55 0.06 -3.10
C VAL A 192 0.90 1.40 -2.45
N ILE A 193 0.10 2.43 -2.68
CA ILE A 193 0.38 3.75 -2.11
C ILE A 193 0.14 3.78 -0.60
N MET A 194 -0.93 3.14 -0.12
CA MET A 194 -1.19 3.05 1.32
C MET A 194 -0.04 2.30 2.02
N ASP A 195 0.38 1.16 1.47
CA ASP A 195 1.49 0.36 2.01
C ASP A 195 2.83 1.12 1.96
N THR A 196 3.12 1.83 0.88
CA THR A 196 4.37 2.61 0.76
C THR A 196 4.38 3.89 1.60
N ILE A 197 3.21 4.48 1.91
CA ILE A 197 3.10 5.57 2.91
C ILE A 197 3.35 5.02 4.30
N PHE A 198 2.77 3.87 4.64
CA PHE A 198 3.07 3.18 5.90
C PHE A 198 4.59 2.94 6.02
N ALA A 199 5.21 2.36 5.00
CA ALA A 199 6.65 2.13 4.94
C ALA A 199 7.46 3.43 5.08
N ALA A 200 7.02 4.53 4.46
CA ALA A 200 7.67 5.84 4.57
C ALA A 200 7.68 6.35 6.02
N LEU A 201 6.53 6.28 6.69
CA LEU A 201 6.38 6.73 8.07
C LEU A 201 7.16 5.86 9.05
N MET A 202 7.20 4.54 8.83
CA MET A 202 8.00 3.61 9.63
C MET A 202 9.50 3.84 9.43
N THR A 203 9.95 3.99 8.19
CA THR A 203 11.33 4.36 7.85
C THR A 203 11.74 5.67 8.54
N TYR A 204 10.82 6.63 8.57
CA TYR A 204 11.05 7.89 9.27
C TYR A 204 11.23 7.71 10.78
N ILE A 205 10.35 6.92 11.42
CA ILE A 205 10.47 6.59 12.85
C ILE A 205 11.82 5.95 13.14
N MET A 206 12.21 4.93 12.35
CA MET A 206 13.50 4.25 12.47
C MET A 206 14.68 5.23 12.36
N ALA A 207 14.68 6.09 11.34
CA ALA A 207 15.74 7.07 11.14
C ALA A 207 15.85 8.06 12.31
N GLN A 208 14.72 8.46 12.89
CA GLN A 208 14.70 9.36 14.04
C GLN A 208 15.19 8.65 15.32
N CYS A 209 14.90 7.36 15.50
CA CYS A 209 15.50 6.56 16.57
C CYS A 209 17.02 6.47 16.41
N ASP A 210 17.52 6.18 15.21
CA ASP A 210 18.96 6.11 14.92
C ASP A 210 19.67 7.46 15.19
N ILE A 211 19.03 8.58 14.81
CA ILE A 211 19.53 9.93 15.11
C ILE A 211 19.54 10.20 16.62
N LEU A 212 18.49 9.78 17.35
CA LEU A 212 18.43 9.93 18.80
C LEU A 212 19.54 9.13 19.50
N CYS A 213 19.76 7.88 19.09
CA CYS A 213 20.83 7.03 19.62
C CYS A 213 22.21 7.63 19.32
N HIS A 214 22.38 8.20 18.12
CA HIS A 214 23.59 8.95 17.77
C HIS A 214 23.80 10.18 18.67
N ASP A 215 22.77 11.00 18.88
CA ASP A 215 22.84 12.16 19.76
C ASP A 215 23.19 11.72 21.20
N LEU A 216 22.56 10.66 21.73
CA LEU A 216 22.82 10.15 23.09
C LEU A 216 24.24 9.62 23.28
N ARG A 217 24.78 8.87 22.31
CA ARG A 217 26.15 8.32 22.38
C ARG A 217 27.23 9.40 22.33
N ASN A 218 26.93 10.56 21.74
CA ASN A 218 27.85 11.67 21.58
C ASN A 218 27.66 12.79 22.63
N ILE A 219 26.81 12.57 23.64
CA ILE A 219 26.73 13.46 24.79
C ILE A 219 27.78 13.02 25.81
N THR A 220 28.69 13.94 26.15
CA THR A 220 29.73 13.76 27.17
C THR A 220 29.37 14.58 28.42
N GLU A 221 29.51 14.00 29.61
CA GLU A 221 29.17 14.66 30.88
C GLU A 221 30.01 15.92 31.16
N ASP A 222 31.24 15.96 30.65
CA ASP A 222 32.16 17.11 30.79
C ASP A 222 31.84 18.30 29.87
N ASP A 223 30.77 18.21 29.07
CA ASP A 223 30.35 19.30 28.19
C ASP A 223 29.48 20.31 28.97
N ASP A 224 29.88 21.59 28.97
CA ASP A 224 29.11 22.69 29.55
C ASP A 224 27.65 22.74 29.04
N SER A 225 27.39 22.16 27.86
CA SER A 225 26.06 22.07 27.24
C SER A 225 25.31 20.74 27.50
N TYR A 226 25.85 19.84 28.33
CA TYR A 226 25.28 18.51 28.62
C TYR A 226 23.78 18.56 28.92
N SER A 227 23.38 19.37 29.90
CA SER A 227 21.98 19.47 30.34
C SER A 227 21.05 19.89 29.19
N THR A 228 21.49 20.81 28.34
CA THR A 228 20.72 21.29 27.19
C THR A 228 20.59 20.21 26.12
N LYS A 229 21.69 19.50 25.81
CA LYS A 229 21.70 18.39 24.85
C LYS A 229 20.82 17.23 25.33
N PHE A 230 20.89 16.89 26.61
CA PHE A 230 20.10 15.81 27.20
C PHE A 230 18.60 16.12 27.21
N ILE A 231 18.20 17.34 27.63
CA ILE A 231 16.79 17.79 27.57
C ILE A 231 16.27 17.73 26.13
N ARG A 232 17.12 18.04 25.14
CA ARG A 232 16.76 17.97 23.72
C ARG A 232 16.53 16.53 23.27
N CYS A 233 17.37 15.57 23.68
CA CYS A 233 17.15 14.15 23.42
C CYS A 233 15.81 13.67 24.01
N ILE A 234 15.48 14.09 25.24
CA ILE A 234 14.18 13.76 25.86
C ILE A 234 13.01 14.31 25.04
N LYS A 235 13.11 15.57 24.58
CA LYS A 235 12.08 16.18 23.73
C LYS A 235 11.94 15.46 22.38
N HIS A 236 13.06 15.10 21.76
CA HIS A 236 13.11 14.36 20.51
C HIS A 236 12.47 12.98 20.66
N HIS A 237 12.86 12.21 21.69
CA HIS A 237 12.26 10.92 22.02
C HIS A 237 10.74 11.00 22.22
N LYS A 238 10.27 11.97 23.02
CA LYS A 238 8.82 12.20 23.21
C LYS A 238 8.09 12.48 21.89
N LYS A 239 8.74 13.19 20.95
CA LYS A 239 8.18 13.49 19.64
C LYS A 239 8.13 12.24 18.76
N ILE A 240 9.17 11.41 18.77
CA ILE A 240 9.19 10.10 18.08
C ILE A 240 8.04 9.22 18.60
N LEU A 241 7.89 9.08 19.92
CA LEU A 241 6.81 8.28 20.52
C LEU A 241 5.42 8.79 20.10
N ARG A 242 5.23 10.12 20.09
CA ARG A 242 3.97 10.72 19.63
C ARG A 242 3.72 10.44 18.15
N PHE A 243 4.75 10.57 17.30
CA PHE A 243 4.66 10.30 15.87
C PHE A 243 4.30 8.83 15.62
N ALA A 244 5.02 7.89 16.25
CA ALA A 244 4.76 6.45 16.18
C ALA A 244 3.35 6.08 16.64
N LYS A 245 2.87 6.66 17.75
CA LYS A 245 1.50 6.43 18.25
C LYS A 245 0.43 6.89 17.25
N ILE A 246 0.64 8.02 16.58
CA ILE A 246 -0.30 8.52 15.57
C ILE A 246 -0.23 7.65 14.30
N THR A 247 0.97 7.27 13.85
CA THR A 247 1.16 6.32 12.73
C THR A 247 0.44 5.01 13.00
N ASN A 248 0.61 4.42 14.19
CA ASN A 248 -0.09 3.19 14.57
C ASN A 248 -1.62 3.38 14.55
N LYS A 249 -2.14 4.50 15.06
CA LYS A 249 -3.58 4.80 15.01
C LYS A 249 -4.13 4.92 13.57
N CYS A 250 -3.31 5.34 12.61
CA CYS A 250 -3.70 5.41 11.20
C CYS A 250 -3.79 4.02 10.57
N PHE A 251 -2.81 3.15 10.85
CA PHE A 251 -2.61 1.91 10.08
C PHE A 251 -2.97 0.63 10.82
N ASN A 252 -3.22 0.63 12.14
CA ASN A 252 -3.53 -0.60 12.90
C ASN A 252 -4.68 -1.43 12.28
N GLU A 253 -5.80 -0.78 11.96
CA GLU A 253 -6.94 -1.46 11.33
C GLU A 253 -6.62 -1.93 9.90
N ILE A 254 -5.86 -1.12 9.14
CA ILE A 254 -5.43 -1.43 7.78
C ILE A 254 -4.54 -2.68 7.79
N SER A 255 -3.59 -2.75 8.73
CA SER A 255 -2.71 -3.90 8.92
C SER A 255 -3.48 -5.15 9.33
N LEU A 256 -4.45 -5.03 10.24
CA LEU A 256 -5.29 -6.16 10.65
C LEU A 256 -6.00 -6.80 9.44
N TRP A 257 -6.68 -5.97 8.64
CA TRP A 257 -7.35 -6.44 7.44
C TRP A 257 -6.37 -7.00 6.41
N GLN A 258 -5.21 -6.37 6.23
CA GLN A 258 -4.16 -6.86 5.36
C GLN A 258 -3.73 -8.29 5.71
N PHE A 259 -3.41 -8.57 6.98
CA PHE A 259 -2.99 -9.90 7.40
C PHE A 259 -4.10 -10.93 7.20
N PHE A 260 -5.34 -10.58 7.53
CA PHE A 260 -6.48 -11.48 7.38
C PHE A 260 -6.72 -11.84 5.90
N THR A 261 -6.83 -10.84 5.03
CA THR A 261 -7.16 -11.04 3.61
C THR A 261 -6.02 -11.68 2.84
N SER A 262 -4.77 -11.24 3.04
CA SER A 262 -3.63 -11.85 2.37
C SER A 262 -3.42 -13.29 2.80
N SER A 263 -3.68 -13.65 4.07
CA SER A 263 -3.59 -15.06 4.50
C SER A 263 -4.62 -15.94 3.80
N ALA A 264 -5.87 -15.45 3.68
CA ALA A 264 -6.92 -16.15 2.96
C ALA A 264 -6.58 -16.29 1.46
N CYS A 265 -6.15 -15.19 0.83
CA CYS A 265 -5.73 -15.17 -0.57
C CYS A 265 -4.56 -16.12 -0.84
N LEU A 266 -3.53 -16.10 0.00
CA LEU A 266 -2.39 -17.01 -0.14
C LEU A 266 -2.83 -18.48 -0.03
N ALA A 267 -3.69 -18.83 0.92
CA ALA A 267 -4.19 -20.19 1.04
C ALA A 267 -4.95 -20.65 -0.22
N LEU A 268 -5.85 -19.79 -0.74
CA LEU A 268 -6.63 -20.08 -1.94
C LEU A 268 -5.74 -20.19 -3.19
N THR A 269 -4.81 -19.25 -3.38
CA THR A 269 -3.93 -19.24 -4.55
C THR A 269 -2.92 -20.38 -4.51
N MET A 270 -2.39 -20.73 -3.33
CA MET A 270 -1.50 -21.90 -3.18
C MET A 270 -2.24 -23.20 -3.48
N PHE A 271 -3.51 -23.34 -3.06
CA PHE A 271 -4.34 -24.47 -3.46
C PHE A 271 -4.51 -24.51 -5.00
N GLN A 272 -4.83 -23.38 -5.62
CA GLN A 272 -4.97 -23.30 -7.09
C GLN A 272 -3.69 -23.66 -7.84
N LEU A 273 -2.52 -23.27 -7.32
CA LEU A 273 -1.21 -23.68 -7.86
C LEU A 273 -1.01 -25.20 -7.89
N THR A 274 -1.70 -25.97 -7.04
CA THR A 274 -1.63 -27.45 -7.07
C THR A 274 -2.50 -28.08 -8.16
N VAL A 275 -3.47 -27.33 -8.67
CA VAL A 275 -4.47 -27.82 -9.63
C VAL A 275 -4.09 -27.45 -11.07
N VAL A 276 -3.46 -26.28 -11.27
CA VAL A 276 -3.03 -25.83 -12.59
C VAL A 276 -1.72 -26.47 -13.03
N ALA A 277 -1.51 -26.58 -14.34
CA ALA A 277 -0.27 -27.12 -14.88
C ALA A 277 0.94 -26.22 -14.52
N PRO A 278 2.05 -26.78 -14.01
CA PRO A 278 3.27 -26.02 -13.76
C PRO A 278 3.76 -25.33 -15.04
N LEU A 279 4.22 -24.09 -14.93
CA LEU A 279 4.72 -23.26 -16.06
C LEU A 279 3.66 -22.91 -17.13
N SER A 280 2.38 -23.22 -16.92
CA SER A 280 1.31 -22.61 -17.70
C SER A 280 1.26 -21.10 -17.47
N SER A 281 0.69 -20.35 -18.41
CA SER A 281 0.50 -18.90 -18.27
C SER A 281 -0.36 -18.55 -17.04
N GLU A 282 -1.35 -19.39 -16.73
CA GLU A 282 -2.15 -19.30 -15.50
C GLU A 282 -1.30 -19.56 -14.25
N GLY A 283 -0.53 -20.65 -14.22
CA GLY A 283 0.37 -20.96 -13.10
C GLY A 283 1.42 -19.88 -12.84
N MET A 284 1.94 -19.26 -13.89
CA MET A 284 2.86 -18.11 -13.76
C MET A 284 2.15 -16.89 -13.15
N SER A 285 0.92 -16.58 -13.58
CA SER A 285 0.13 -15.49 -12.99
C SER A 285 -0.13 -15.73 -11.49
N LEU A 286 -0.53 -16.96 -11.11
CA LEU A 286 -0.76 -17.31 -9.71
C LEU A 286 0.53 -17.23 -8.87
N LEU A 287 1.68 -17.60 -9.45
CA LEU A 287 2.98 -17.50 -8.78
C LEU A 287 3.38 -16.04 -8.51
N PHE A 288 3.22 -15.15 -9.50
CA PHE A 288 3.47 -13.72 -9.31
C PHE A 288 2.55 -13.12 -8.26
N TYR A 289 1.27 -13.50 -8.25
CA TYR A 289 0.32 -13.08 -7.23
C TYR A 289 0.75 -13.52 -5.82
N VAL A 290 1.20 -14.77 -5.65
CA VAL A 290 1.74 -15.26 -4.36
C VAL A 290 2.97 -14.45 -3.93
N CYS A 291 3.88 -14.15 -4.86
CA CYS A 291 5.04 -13.30 -4.57
C CYS A 291 4.62 -11.90 -4.11
N THR A 292 3.66 -11.27 -4.79
CA THR A 292 3.14 -9.93 -4.44
C THR A 292 2.49 -9.95 -3.05
N MET A 293 1.60 -10.90 -2.77
CA MET A 293 0.93 -11.02 -1.47
C MET A 293 1.92 -11.29 -0.33
N THR A 294 2.93 -12.13 -0.58
CA THR A 294 3.99 -12.41 0.40
C THR A 294 4.81 -11.16 0.70
N LEU A 295 5.16 -10.38 -0.33
CA LEU A 295 5.89 -9.12 -0.18
C LEU A 295 5.09 -8.10 0.65
N GLN A 296 3.77 -8.01 0.43
CA GLN A 296 2.90 -7.13 1.21
C GLN A 296 2.91 -7.49 2.70
N ILE A 297 2.71 -8.76 3.06
CA ILE A 297 2.78 -9.21 4.46
C ILE A 297 4.17 -8.94 5.05
N PHE A 298 5.23 -9.31 4.31
CA PHE A 298 6.61 -9.15 4.75
C PHE A 298 6.94 -7.70 5.10
N LEU A 299 6.43 -6.73 4.33
CA LEU A 299 6.63 -5.30 4.58
C LEU A 299 6.16 -4.90 5.99
N TYR A 300 4.92 -5.25 6.35
CA TYR A 300 4.36 -4.91 7.67
C TYR A 300 5.15 -5.55 8.80
N CYS A 301 5.51 -6.83 8.65
CA CYS A 301 6.30 -7.55 9.65
C CYS A 301 7.71 -6.97 9.81
N TRP A 302 8.40 -6.71 8.68
CA TRP A 302 9.77 -6.20 8.67
C TRP A 302 9.85 -4.84 9.37
N PHE A 303 8.98 -3.90 9.00
CA PHE A 303 8.97 -2.58 9.63
C PHE A 303 8.55 -2.62 11.10
N GLY A 304 7.62 -3.50 11.47
CA GLY A 304 7.28 -3.74 12.86
C GLY A 304 8.49 -4.17 13.69
N ASN A 305 9.20 -5.21 13.20
CA ASN A 305 10.41 -5.73 13.84
C ASN A 305 11.53 -4.69 13.93
N GLU A 306 11.85 -4.01 12.83
CA GLU A 306 12.95 -3.04 12.79
C GLU A 306 12.74 -1.84 13.74
N VAL A 307 11.49 -1.43 13.95
CA VAL A 307 11.16 -0.39 14.94
C VAL A 307 11.29 -0.95 16.36
N GLU A 308 10.83 -2.18 16.62
CA GLU A 308 10.94 -2.81 17.93
C GLU A 308 12.39 -2.99 18.38
N VAL A 309 13.27 -3.45 17.47
CA VAL A 309 14.70 -3.60 17.73
C VAL A 309 15.33 -2.25 18.11
N ARG A 310 15.11 -1.19 17.32
CA ARG A 310 15.70 0.15 17.58
C ARG A 310 15.17 0.86 18.82
N VAL A 311 13.99 0.49 19.30
CA VAL A 311 13.43 1.04 20.54
C VAL A 311 13.98 0.29 21.77
N SER A 312 14.44 -0.94 21.58
CA SER A 312 14.97 -1.80 22.65
C SER A 312 16.48 -1.67 22.83
N ASP A 313 17.22 -1.28 21.78
CA ASP A 313 18.67 -1.00 21.77
C ASP A 313 19.03 0.38 22.37
#